data_AF-A0ABD2RLD7-F1
#
_entry.id   AF-A0ABD2RLD7-F1
#
_cell.length_a   1.000
_cell.length_b   1.000
_cell.length_c   1.000
_cell.angle_alpha   90.00
_cell.angle_beta   90.00
_cell.angle_gamma   90.00
#
_symmetry.space_group_name_H-M   'P 1'
#
loop_
_entity.id
_entity.type
_entity.pdbx_description
1 polymer ?
#
loop_
_entity_poly.entity_id
_entity_poly.type
_entity_poly.pdbx_seq_one_letter_code
_entity_poly.pdbx_strand_id
1 'polypeptide(L)'
;MNFSKMKDEAINGVKWYFNRNWNRDDVMNMDEISDELHSTLEIVYLSLFCAMLSITCGSTLQWISITAGKYSVLYFVAKLILLYLTPPERVKMRIIISMLAEYSFGSTVGFICSYLFKIENRFVFRLLVGITIGIGNLWHQAIKTKDRREIYTGCLKYCIVIVVSMISFFLLETDTTLRMIAIHSVLILLMGYLVLYSQEILYDANFGDISFVNCTFTVFFHFPGIMIHATRLYLQGEQQEQN
;
A
#
# COMPACT_ATOMS: atom_id res chain seq x y z
N MET A 1 -15.27 -24.41 6.62
CA MET A 1 -15.65 -23.31 5.71
C MET A 1 -15.35 -23.76 4.28
N ASN A 2 -16.31 -23.67 3.34
CA ASN A 2 -16.18 -24.24 2.00
C ASN A 2 -15.48 -23.25 1.06
N PHE A 3 -14.45 -23.70 0.33
CA PHE A 3 -13.60 -22.84 -0.51
C PHE A 3 -14.38 -22.11 -1.61
N SER A 4 -15.41 -22.76 -2.17
CA SER A 4 -16.33 -22.12 -3.13
C SER A 4 -17.03 -20.91 -2.52
N LYS A 5 -17.48 -21.04 -1.26
CA LYS A 5 -18.20 -19.98 -0.56
C LYS A 5 -17.29 -18.79 -0.23
N MET A 6 -16.03 -19.05 0.16
CA MET A 6 -15.03 -18.00 0.36
C MET A 6 -14.66 -17.29 -0.94
N LYS A 7 -14.57 -18.02 -2.06
CA LYS A 7 -14.32 -17.44 -3.38
C LYS A 7 -15.49 -16.53 -3.79
N ASP A 8 -16.73 -16.98 -3.61
CA ASP A 8 -17.91 -16.18 -3.94
C ASP A 8 -18.03 -14.95 -3.03
N GLU A 9 -17.69 -15.06 -1.75
CA GLU A 9 -17.61 -13.92 -0.82
C GLU A 9 -16.50 -12.93 -1.23
N ALA A 10 -15.33 -13.41 -1.64
CA ALA A 10 -14.25 -12.54 -2.12
C ALA A 10 -14.62 -11.83 -3.44
N ILE A 11 -15.22 -12.55 -4.39
CA ILE A 11 -15.68 -11.98 -5.67
C ILE A 11 -16.81 -10.98 -5.42
N ASN A 12 -17.75 -11.29 -4.53
CA ASN A 12 -18.84 -10.39 -4.19
C ASN A 12 -18.34 -9.18 -3.40
N GLY A 13 -17.35 -9.32 -2.51
CA GLY A 13 -16.70 -8.20 -1.83
C GLY A 13 -16.04 -7.24 -2.81
N VAL A 14 -15.34 -7.77 -3.82
CA VAL A 14 -14.79 -6.96 -4.93
C VAL A 14 -15.90 -6.34 -5.78
N LYS A 15 -16.99 -7.05 -6.08
CA LYS A 15 -18.15 -6.47 -6.78
C LYS A 15 -18.80 -5.34 -5.98
N TRP A 16 -18.95 -5.50 -4.66
CA TRP A 16 -19.49 -4.47 -3.76
C TRP A 16 -18.57 -3.25 -3.69
N TYR A 17 -17.25 -3.46 -3.71
CA TYR A 17 -16.27 -2.37 -3.85
C TYR A 17 -16.51 -1.52 -5.10
N PHE A 18 -16.80 -2.15 -6.24
CA PHE A 18 -17.12 -1.47 -7.51
C PHE A 18 -18.60 -1.05 -7.65
N ASN A 19 -19.50 -1.54 -6.80
CA ASN A 19 -20.93 -1.20 -6.76
C ASN A 19 -21.22 -0.17 -5.67
N ARG A 20 -20.33 0.80 -5.50
CA ARG A 20 -20.57 1.98 -4.67
C ARG A 20 -21.33 3.02 -5.48
N ASN A 21 -22.25 3.73 -4.84
CA ASN A 21 -23.04 4.78 -5.46
C ASN A 21 -22.23 6.08 -5.54
N TRP A 22 -21.04 5.99 -6.14
CA TRP A 22 -20.13 7.11 -6.34
C TRP A 22 -20.49 7.85 -7.61
N ASN A 23 -20.65 9.16 -7.50
CA ASN A 23 -20.69 10.01 -8.68
C ASN A 23 -19.29 10.57 -8.97
N ARG A 24 -19.07 11.02 -10.22
CA ARG A 24 -17.80 11.64 -10.62
C ARG A 24 -17.43 12.82 -9.71
N ASP A 25 -18.43 13.56 -9.25
CA ASP A 25 -18.26 14.73 -8.41
C ASP A 25 -17.71 14.39 -7.02
N ASP A 26 -18.03 13.21 -6.48
CA ASP A 26 -17.51 12.75 -5.18
C ASP A 26 -15.99 12.47 -5.25
N VAL A 27 -15.54 11.90 -6.37
CA VAL A 27 -14.11 11.58 -6.62
C VAL A 27 -13.31 12.84 -6.96
N MET A 28 -13.95 13.78 -7.66
CA MET A 28 -13.33 15.03 -8.11
C MET A 28 -13.48 16.16 -7.09
N ASN A 29 -14.05 15.89 -5.91
CA ASN A 29 -14.22 16.89 -4.87
C ASN A 29 -12.86 17.27 -4.25
N MET A 30 -12.45 18.49 -4.57
CA MET A 30 -11.19 19.10 -4.13
C MET A 30 -11.41 20.24 -3.13
N ASP A 31 -12.56 20.25 -2.47
CA ASP A 31 -12.88 21.23 -1.44
C ASP A 31 -12.12 20.94 -0.14
N GLU A 32 -12.08 21.93 0.74
CA GLU A 32 -11.41 21.80 2.03
C GLU A 32 -12.06 20.68 2.87
N ILE A 33 -11.23 19.89 3.56
CA ILE A 33 -11.70 18.79 4.42
C ILE A 33 -12.22 19.38 5.74
N SER A 34 -13.36 18.90 6.24
CA SER A 34 -13.82 19.25 7.59
C SER A 34 -12.85 18.76 8.66
N ASP A 35 -12.83 19.45 9.81
CA ASP A 35 -11.84 19.19 10.88
C ASP A 35 -11.82 17.74 11.39
N GLU A 36 -13.00 17.14 11.54
CA GLU A 36 -13.15 15.77 12.03
C GLU A 36 -12.64 14.73 11.02
N LEU A 37 -12.96 14.91 9.74
CA LEU A 37 -12.51 14.03 8.66
C LEU A 37 -11.00 14.18 8.44
N HIS A 38 -10.46 15.40 8.56
CA HIS A 38 -9.05 15.68 8.42
C HIS A 38 -8.22 14.97 9.50
N SER A 39 -8.66 15.05 10.76
CA SER A 39 -8.02 14.32 11.86
C SER A 39 -8.01 12.81 11.64
N THR A 40 -9.13 12.26 11.15
CA THR A 40 -9.23 10.84 10.79
C THR A 40 -8.24 10.47 9.69
N LEU A 41 -8.16 11.27 8.63
CA LEU A 41 -7.25 11.03 7.51
C LEU A 41 -5.77 11.09 7.95
N GLU A 42 -5.41 12.05 8.80
CA GLU A 42 -4.07 12.17 9.36
C GLU A 42 -3.64 10.90 10.12
N ILE A 43 -4.54 10.37 10.98
CA ILE A 43 -4.29 9.14 11.74
C ILE A 43 -4.11 7.94 10.81
N VAL A 44 -4.93 7.84 9.74
CA VAL A 44 -4.81 6.77 8.75
C VAL A 44 -3.47 6.83 8.02
N TYR A 45 -3.05 8.02 7.56
CA TYR A 45 -1.75 8.19 6.92
C TYR A 45 -0.58 7.92 7.86
N LEU A 46 -0.65 8.35 9.12
CA LEU A 46 0.36 8.04 10.13
C LEU A 46 0.47 6.53 10.35
N SER A 47 -0.66 5.84 10.48
CA SER A 47 -0.72 4.38 10.63
C SER A 47 -0.09 3.67 9.43
N LEU A 48 -0.46 4.06 8.21
CA LEU A 48 0.12 3.54 6.97
C LEU A 48 1.64 3.79 6.90
N PHE A 49 2.08 4.99 7.29
CA PHE A 49 3.49 5.34 7.31
C PHE A 49 4.28 4.48 8.30
N CYS A 50 3.79 4.35 9.54
CA CYS A 50 4.41 3.51 10.56
C CYS A 50 4.46 2.04 10.12
N ALA A 51 3.38 1.52 9.53
CA ALA A 51 3.35 0.15 9.04
C ALA A 51 4.37 -0.09 7.92
N MET A 52 4.41 0.81 6.95
CA MET A 52 5.39 0.73 5.86
C MET A 52 6.82 0.90 6.33
N LEU A 53 7.07 1.75 7.31
CA LEU A 53 8.39 1.91 7.90
C LEU A 53 8.84 0.62 8.59
N SER A 54 7.95 -0.01 9.37
CA SER A 54 8.19 -1.32 10.00
C SER A 54 8.51 -2.40 8.96
N ILE A 55 7.71 -2.50 7.89
CA ILE A 55 7.92 -3.44 6.78
C ILE A 55 9.27 -3.20 6.10
N THR A 56 9.59 -1.96 5.78
CA THR A 56 10.86 -1.59 5.13
C THR A 56 12.05 -1.95 6.02
N CYS A 57 11.99 -1.67 7.33
CA CYS A 57 13.00 -2.08 8.31
C CYS A 57 13.14 -3.61 8.44
N GLY A 58 12.03 -4.35 8.33
CA GLY A 58 12.05 -5.81 8.29
C GLY A 58 12.77 -6.36 7.07
N SER A 59 12.48 -5.79 5.90
CA SER A 59 13.10 -6.17 4.64
C SER A 59 14.59 -5.82 4.58
N THR A 60 15.03 -4.70 5.17
CA THR A 60 16.46 -4.33 5.22
C THR A 60 17.25 -5.28 6.09
N LEU A 61 16.73 -5.64 7.26
CA LEU A 61 17.42 -6.57 8.16
C LEU A 61 17.51 -7.97 7.54
N GLN A 62 16.53 -8.39 6.73
CA GLN A 62 16.66 -9.62 5.94
C GLN A 62 17.77 -9.53 4.89
N TRP A 63 17.91 -8.39 4.23
CA TRP A 63 18.97 -8.18 3.24
C TRP A 63 20.36 -8.26 3.88
N ILE A 64 20.51 -7.77 5.12
CA ILE A 64 21.77 -7.81 5.88
C ILE A 64 22.01 -9.19 6.51
N SER A 65 20.95 -9.90 6.94
CA SER A 65 21.04 -11.16 7.68
C SER A 65 20.15 -12.25 7.06
N ILE A 66 20.76 -13.11 6.23
CA ILE A 66 20.09 -14.22 5.53
C ILE A 66 19.35 -15.17 6.51
N THR A 67 19.84 -15.31 7.75
CA THR A 67 19.28 -16.21 8.76
C THR A 67 17.94 -15.74 9.32
N ALA A 68 17.67 -14.43 9.31
CA ALA A 68 16.45 -13.86 9.90
C ALA A 68 15.17 -14.29 9.15
N GLY A 69 15.25 -14.45 7.83
CA GLY A 69 14.10 -14.63 6.95
C GLY A 69 13.55 -16.05 6.88
N LYS A 70 14.36 -17.06 7.25
CA LYS A 70 13.89 -18.46 7.25
C LYS A 70 12.79 -18.69 8.30
N TYR A 71 12.86 -17.96 9.40
CA TYR A 71 11.91 -18.08 10.52
C TYR A 71 10.91 -16.92 10.58
N SER A 72 11.07 -15.89 9.75
CA SER A 72 10.24 -14.68 9.79
C SER A 72 8.75 -14.96 9.53
N VAL A 73 8.43 -15.96 8.69
CA VAL A 73 7.06 -16.41 8.45
C VAL A 73 6.42 -16.93 9.75
N LEU A 74 7.15 -17.77 10.50
CA LEU A 74 6.65 -18.33 11.76
C LEU A 74 6.47 -17.23 12.81
N TYR A 75 7.43 -16.30 12.91
CA TYR A 75 7.30 -15.14 13.79
C TYR A 75 6.11 -14.25 13.41
N PHE A 76 5.89 -14.01 12.11
CA PHE A 76 4.75 -13.24 11.64
C PHE A 76 3.42 -13.87 12.06
N VAL A 77 3.25 -15.18 11.79
CA VAL A 77 2.03 -15.93 12.19
C VAL A 77 1.86 -15.92 13.71
N ALA A 78 2.93 -16.15 14.46
CA ALA A 78 2.88 -16.10 15.93
C ALA A 78 2.48 -14.71 16.45
N LYS A 79 2.93 -13.62 15.82
CA LYS A 79 2.54 -12.25 16.18
C LYS A 79 1.09 -11.94 15.82
N LEU A 80 0.57 -12.46 14.72
CA LEU A 80 -0.86 -12.34 14.39
C LEU A 80 -1.74 -13.07 15.41
N ILE A 81 -1.37 -14.30 15.79
CA ILE A 81 -2.07 -15.04 16.84
C ILE A 81 -1.99 -14.28 18.16
N LEU A 82 -0.81 -13.78 18.53
CA LEU A 82 -0.63 -12.98 19.75
C LEU A 82 -1.46 -11.68 19.72
N LEU A 83 -1.55 -11.02 18.56
CA LEU A 83 -2.36 -9.81 18.38
C LEU A 83 -3.85 -10.12 18.55
N TYR A 84 -4.31 -11.25 18.00
CA TYR A 84 -5.68 -11.72 18.12
C TYR A 84 -6.05 -12.07 19.57
N LEU A 85 -5.12 -12.69 20.30
CA LEU A 85 -5.32 -13.06 21.71
C LEU A 85 -5.19 -11.87 22.68
N THR A 86 -4.65 -10.73 22.24
CA THR A 86 -4.46 -9.57 23.10
C THR A 86 -5.77 -8.80 23.26
N PRO A 87 -6.26 -8.58 24.51
CA PRO A 87 -7.51 -7.88 24.76
C PRO A 87 -7.52 -6.45 24.17
N PRO A 88 -8.68 -5.95 23.70
CA PRO A 88 -8.78 -4.65 23.05
C PRO A 88 -8.37 -3.48 23.95
N GLU A 89 -8.53 -3.63 25.26
CA GLU A 89 -8.17 -2.65 26.30
C GLU A 89 -6.67 -2.37 26.37
N ARG A 90 -5.82 -3.30 25.91
CA ARG A 90 -4.35 -3.16 25.95
C ARG A 90 -3.80 -2.51 24.68
N VAL A 91 -4.27 -1.30 24.39
CA VAL A 91 -3.96 -0.55 23.15
C VAL A 91 -2.45 -0.47 22.87
N LYS A 92 -1.64 -0.06 23.84
CA LYS A 92 -0.18 0.07 23.68
C LYS A 92 0.50 -1.25 23.27
N MET A 93 0.09 -2.36 23.89
CA MET A 93 0.63 -3.68 23.60
C MET A 93 0.23 -4.14 22.20
N ARG A 94 -1.01 -3.90 21.79
CA ARG A 94 -1.51 -4.23 20.44
C ARG A 94 -0.74 -3.47 19.37
N ILE A 95 -0.45 -2.18 19.59
CA ILE A 95 0.36 -1.37 18.66
C ILE A 95 1.77 -1.96 18.50
N ILE A 96 2.46 -2.27 19.62
CA ILE A 96 3.81 -2.86 19.58
C ILE A 96 3.80 -4.22 18.86
N ILE A 97 2.82 -5.07 19.15
CA ILE A 97 2.71 -6.38 18.48
C ILE A 97 2.42 -6.22 16.98
N SER A 98 1.58 -5.25 16.59
CA SER A 98 1.30 -4.95 15.17
C SER A 98 2.56 -4.53 14.43
N MET A 99 3.32 -3.58 15.00
CA MET A 99 4.59 -3.13 14.43
C MET A 99 5.60 -4.29 14.28
N LEU A 100 5.68 -5.17 15.28
CA LEU A 100 6.52 -6.38 15.19
C LEU A 100 6.02 -7.38 14.15
N ALA A 101 4.71 -7.49 13.96
CA ALA A 101 4.11 -8.33 12.92
C ALA A 101 4.45 -7.77 11.53
N GLU A 102 4.22 -6.48 11.30
CA GLU A 102 4.56 -5.75 10.06
C GLU A 102 6.06 -5.85 9.74
N TYR A 103 6.91 -5.72 10.76
CA TYR A 103 8.33 -5.95 10.63
C TYR A 103 8.66 -7.40 10.17
N SER A 104 8.06 -8.40 10.82
CA SER A 104 8.26 -9.81 10.45
C SER A 104 7.71 -10.12 9.05
N PHE A 105 6.63 -9.45 8.66
CA PHE A 105 6.06 -9.50 7.32
C PHE A 105 7.04 -8.93 6.28
N GLY A 106 7.65 -7.78 6.53
CA GLY A 106 8.65 -7.21 5.64
C GLY A 106 9.86 -8.12 5.41
N SER A 107 10.36 -8.75 6.47
CA SER A 107 11.42 -9.76 6.37
C SER A 107 10.97 -10.98 5.54
N THR A 108 9.73 -11.43 5.73
CA THR A 108 9.12 -12.54 4.98
C THR A 108 9.01 -12.21 3.48
N VAL A 109 8.51 -11.03 3.13
CA VAL A 109 8.37 -10.59 1.74
C VAL A 109 9.73 -10.53 1.04
N GLY A 110 10.74 -9.95 1.68
CA GLY A 110 12.11 -9.93 1.12
C GLY A 110 12.66 -11.34 0.90
N PHE A 111 12.51 -12.23 1.88
CA PHE A 111 12.97 -13.61 1.77
C PHE A 111 12.24 -14.38 0.66
N ILE A 112 10.90 -14.30 0.58
CA ILE A 112 10.10 -14.98 -0.44
C ILE A 112 10.46 -14.50 -1.84
N CYS A 113 10.58 -13.19 -2.05
CA CYS A 113 10.94 -12.60 -3.35
C CYS A 113 12.31 -13.05 -3.84
N SER A 114 13.30 -13.09 -2.96
CA SER A 114 14.65 -13.56 -3.33
C SER A 114 14.72 -15.06 -3.52
N TYR A 115 14.08 -15.85 -2.65
CA TYR A 115 14.19 -17.30 -2.67
C TYR A 115 13.30 -17.96 -3.73
N LEU A 116 12.01 -17.62 -3.77
CA LEU A 116 11.05 -18.26 -4.68
C LEU A 116 11.05 -17.62 -6.07
N PHE A 117 11.06 -16.28 -6.14
CA PHE A 117 10.93 -15.55 -7.40
C PHE A 117 12.27 -15.14 -8.03
N LYS A 118 13.39 -15.44 -7.36
CA LYS A 118 14.75 -15.04 -7.79
C LYS A 118 14.88 -13.55 -8.10
N ILE A 119 14.06 -12.72 -7.44
CA ILE A 119 14.13 -11.26 -7.56
C ILE A 119 15.24 -10.77 -6.63
N GLU A 120 16.17 -9.98 -7.15
CA GLU A 120 17.22 -9.40 -6.31
C GLU A 120 16.60 -8.52 -5.21
N ASN A 121 16.99 -8.77 -3.95
CA ASN A 121 16.47 -8.06 -2.78
C ASN A 121 16.61 -6.53 -2.87
N ARG A 122 17.59 -6.05 -3.63
CA ARG A 122 17.78 -4.61 -3.91
C ARG A 122 16.53 -3.98 -4.55
N PHE A 123 15.84 -4.69 -5.44
CA PHE A 123 14.65 -4.18 -6.11
C PHE A 123 13.44 -4.14 -5.18
N VAL A 124 13.25 -5.20 -4.38
CA VAL A 124 12.21 -5.26 -3.34
C VAL A 124 12.40 -4.14 -2.33
N PHE A 125 13.63 -3.95 -1.85
CA PHE A 125 13.99 -2.89 -0.93
C PHE A 125 13.72 -1.51 -1.52
N ARG A 126 14.15 -1.24 -2.77
CA ARG A 126 13.89 0.05 -3.45
C ARG A 126 12.40 0.34 -3.60
N LEU A 127 11.60 -0.67 -3.93
CA LEU A 127 10.15 -0.54 -4.00
C LEU A 127 9.59 -0.16 -2.61
N LEU A 128 9.91 -0.92 -1.57
CA LEU A 128 9.41 -0.66 -0.21
C LEU A 128 9.81 0.72 0.31
N VAL A 129 11.06 1.14 0.11
CA VAL A 129 11.52 2.49 0.46
C VAL A 129 10.75 3.57 -0.29
N GLY A 130 10.53 3.39 -1.61
CA GLY A 130 9.74 4.32 -2.40
C GLY A 130 8.32 4.47 -1.87
N ILE A 131 7.67 3.36 -1.53
CA ILE A 131 6.34 3.36 -0.94
C ILE A 131 6.33 4.11 0.41
N THR A 132 7.30 3.82 1.30
CA THR A 132 7.42 4.49 2.59
C THR A 132 7.62 6.01 2.43
N ILE A 133 8.48 6.44 1.51
CA ILE A 133 8.70 7.87 1.23
C ILE A 133 7.43 8.52 0.67
N GLY A 134 6.74 7.88 -0.28
CA GLY A 134 5.51 8.40 -0.87
C GLY A 134 4.39 8.60 0.15
N ILE A 135 4.16 7.61 1.02
CA ILE A 135 3.18 7.71 2.11
C ILE A 135 3.61 8.76 3.14
N GLY A 136 4.91 8.81 3.47
CA GLY A 136 5.45 9.85 4.37
C GLY A 136 5.23 11.27 3.84
N ASN A 137 5.33 11.48 2.52
CA ASN A 137 5.00 12.76 1.89
C ASN A 137 3.51 13.10 2.02
N LEU A 138 2.61 12.14 1.81
CA LEU A 138 1.17 12.35 1.99
C LEU A 138 0.83 12.71 3.45
N TRP A 139 1.38 11.97 4.40
CA TRP A 139 1.21 12.25 5.83
C TRP A 139 1.74 13.64 6.20
N HIS A 140 2.95 14.00 5.74
CA HIS A 140 3.55 15.31 6.01
C HIS A 140 2.73 16.47 5.46
N GLN A 141 2.10 16.30 4.28
CA GLN A 141 1.21 17.33 3.77
C GLN A 141 -0.10 17.39 4.54
N ALA A 142 -0.67 16.24 4.95
CA ALA A 142 -1.88 16.23 5.75
C ALA A 142 -1.71 16.97 7.09
N ILE A 143 -0.53 16.90 7.72
CA ILE A 143 -0.22 17.71 8.92
C ILE A 143 -0.26 19.22 8.64
N LYS A 144 0.15 19.64 7.43
CA LYS A 144 0.35 21.06 7.10
C LYS A 144 -0.91 21.78 6.69
N THR A 145 -1.82 21.09 6.02
CA THR A 145 -2.94 21.71 5.34
C THR A 145 -4.15 20.80 5.33
N LYS A 146 -5.34 21.42 5.32
CA LYS A 146 -6.63 20.76 5.17
C LYS A 146 -7.13 20.82 3.73
N ASP A 147 -6.47 21.59 2.88
CA ASP A 147 -6.78 21.67 1.46
C ASP A 147 -6.35 20.37 0.76
N ARG A 148 -7.33 19.63 0.24
CA ARG A 148 -7.11 18.39 -0.53
C ARG A 148 -6.14 18.59 -1.68
N ARG A 149 -6.22 19.75 -2.35
CA ARG A 149 -5.36 20.06 -3.51
C ARG A 149 -3.91 20.13 -3.11
N GLU A 150 -3.61 20.76 -1.97
CA GLU A 150 -2.25 20.87 -1.47
C GLU A 150 -1.71 19.51 -1.00
N ILE A 151 -2.54 18.71 -0.32
CA ILE A 151 -2.18 17.34 0.08
C ILE A 151 -1.77 16.51 -1.15
N TYR A 152 -2.61 16.50 -2.19
CA TYR A 152 -2.34 15.71 -3.40
C TYR A 152 -1.28 16.32 -4.32
N THR A 153 -1.06 17.63 -4.26
CA THR A 153 0.07 18.28 -4.95
C THR A 153 1.40 17.76 -4.43
N GLY A 154 1.51 17.44 -3.14
CA GLY A 154 2.70 16.77 -2.59
C GLY A 154 2.94 15.39 -3.21
N CYS A 155 1.88 14.62 -3.39
CA CYS A 155 1.93 13.32 -4.06
C CYS A 155 2.35 13.46 -5.54
N LEU A 156 1.77 14.42 -6.25
CA LEU A 156 2.11 14.70 -7.65
C LEU A 156 3.59 15.09 -7.81
N LYS A 157 4.12 15.95 -6.92
CA LYS A 157 5.55 16.31 -6.90
C LYS A 157 6.43 15.08 -6.72
N TYR A 158 6.05 14.16 -5.84
CA TYR A 158 6.77 12.90 -5.66
C TYR A 158 6.73 12.02 -6.92
N CYS A 159 5.59 11.90 -7.58
CA CYS A 159 5.46 11.20 -8.86
C CYS A 159 6.36 11.82 -9.95
N ILE A 160 6.46 13.15 -10.02
CA ILE A 160 7.36 13.83 -10.97
C ILE A 160 8.82 13.44 -10.69
N VAL A 161 9.25 13.41 -9.42
CA VAL A 161 10.62 12.98 -9.06
C VAL A 161 10.87 11.53 -9.49
N ILE A 162 9.89 10.64 -9.30
CA ILE A 162 9.96 9.24 -9.77
C ILE A 162 10.11 9.18 -11.29
N VAL A 163 9.33 9.94 -12.06
CA VAL A 163 9.43 9.98 -13.53
C VAL A 163 10.79 10.50 -13.99
N VAL A 164 11.29 11.58 -13.39
CA VAL A 164 12.65 12.09 -13.69
C VAL A 164 13.71 11.04 -13.37
N SER A 165 13.56 10.32 -12.26
CA SER A 165 14.47 9.22 -11.93
C SER A 165 14.40 8.10 -12.98
N MET A 166 13.20 7.74 -13.45
CA MET A 166 13.00 6.74 -14.50
C MET A 166 13.67 7.15 -15.82
N ILE A 167 13.49 8.40 -16.26
CA ILE A 167 14.15 8.95 -17.46
C ILE A 167 15.68 8.91 -17.28
N SER A 168 16.18 9.26 -16.10
CA SER A 168 17.62 9.23 -15.82
C SER A 168 18.19 7.81 -15.94
N PHE A 169 17.50 6.79 -15.41
CA PHE A 169 17.90 5.39 -15.58
C PHE A 169 17.79 4.90 -17.02
N PHE A 170 16.83 5.41 -17.79
CA PHE A 170 16.71 5.13 -19.20
C PHE A 170 17.89 5.69 -19.99
N LEU A 171 18.26 6.95 -19.76
CA LEU A 171 19.37 7.63 -20.43
C LEU A 171 20.75 7.07 -20.06
N LEU A 172 20.92 6.54 -18.84
CA LEU A 172 22.17 5.93 -18.38
C LEU A 172 22.38 4.49 -18.89
N GLU A 173 21.43 3.95 -19.68
CA GLU A 173 21.51 2.65 -20.36
C GLU A 173 22.13 1.52 -19.52
N THR A 174 21.56 1.29 -18.33
CA THR A 174 22.04 0.25 -17.40
C THR A 174 21.38 -1.09 -17.68
N ASP A 175 22.06 -2.20 -17.39
CA ASP A 175 21.47 -3.56 -17.46
C ASP A 175 20.23 -3.74 -16.57
N THR A 176 20.01 -2.83 -15.61
CA THR A 176 18.87 -2.86 -14.67
C THR A 176 17.69 -1.98 -15.08
N THR A 177 17.77 -1.27 -16.21
CA THR A 177 16.83 -0.22 -16.59
C THR A 177 15.38 -0.70 -16.66
N LEU A 178 15.09 -1.84 -17.31
CA LEU A 178 13.73 -2.37 -17.42
C LEU A 178 13.11 -2.69 -16.04
N ARG A 179 13.89 -3.28 -15.13
CA ARG A 179 13.42 -3.61 -13.77
C ARG A 179 13.15 -2.35 -12.96
N MET A 180 14.00 -1.34 -13.11
CA MET A 180 13.80 -0.04 -12.46
C MET A 180 12.56 0.66 -13.00
N ILE A 181 12.32 0.65 -14.31
CA ILE A 181 11.08 1.19 -14.92
C ILE A 181 9.84 0.51 -14.31
N ALA A 182 9.85 -0.81 -14.17
CA ALA A 182 8.74 -1.54 -13.57
C ALA A 182 8.48 -1.10 -12.11
N ILE A 183 9.54 -0.95 -11.30
CA ILE A 183 9.41 -0.47 -9.90
C ILE A 183 8.82 0.95 -9.84
N HIS A 184 9.34 1.87 -10.66
CA HIS A 184 8.85 3.25 -10.68
C HIS A 184 7.39 3.30 -11.17
N SER A 185 7.02 2.46 -12.14
CA SER A 185 5.63 2.36 -12.63
C SER A 185 4.68 1.89 -11.52
N VAL A 186 5.06 0.84 -10.77
CA VAL A 186 4.28 0.37 -9.62
C VAL A 186 4.15 1.44 -8.54
N LEU A 187 5.21 2.21 -8.27
CA LEU A 187 5.16 3.32 -7.32
C LEU A 187 4.18 4.41 -7.76
N ILE A 188 4.21 4.84 -9.02
CA ILE A 188 3.27 5.85 -9.55
C ILE A 188 1.83 5.37 -9.42
N LEU A 189 1.57 4.11 -9.80
CA LEU A 189 0.24 3.53 -9.71
C LEU A 189 -0.24 3.42 -8.25
N LEU A 190 0.65 3.04 -7.31
CA LEU A 190 0.31 3.03 -5.90
C LEU A 190 0.01 4.43 -5.35
N MET A 191 0.80 5.44 -5.75
CA MET A 191 0.55 6.82 -5.36
C MET A 191 -0.81 7.31 -5.88
N GLY A 192 -1.14 7.02 -7.13
CA GLY A 192 -2.47 7.31 -7.70
C GLY A 192 -3.59 6.58 -6.96
N TYR A 193 -3.39 5.30 -6.66
CA TYR A 193 -4.33 4.51 -5.86
C TYR A 193 -4.53 5.12 -4.46
N LEU A 194 -3.48 5.55 -3.77
CA LEU A 194 -3.58 6.17 -2.45
C LEU A 194 -4.39 7.47 -2.50
N VAL A 195 -4.23 8.30 -3.53
CA VAL A 195 -5.04 9.52 -3.71
C VAL A 195 -6.51 9.17 -3.87
N LEU A 196 -6.85 8.19 -4.72
CA LEU A 196 -8.23 7.73 -4.90
C LEU A 196 -8.80 7.10 -3.62
N TYR A 197 -8.01 6.26 -2.95
CA TYR A 197 -8.40 5.61 -1.71
C TYR A 197 -8.58 6.60 -0.55
N SER A 198 -7.88 7.74 -0.60
CA SER A 198 -8.08 8.81 0.38
C SER A 198 -9.43 9.50 0.22
N GLN A 199 -9.93 9.64 -1.02
CA GLN A 199 -11.31 10.04 -1.26
C GLN A 199 -12.29 8.98 -0.71
N GLU A 200 -11.94 7.70 -0.82
CA GLU A 200 -12.73 6.60 -0.27
C GLU A 200 -12.85 6.67 1.25
N ILE A 201 -11.73 6.88 1.94
CA ILE A 201 -11.70 7.06 3.39
C ILE A 201 -12.55 8.26 3.81
N LEU A 202 -12.42 9.39 3.12
CA LEU A 202 -13.19 10.59 3.45
C LEU A 202 -14.70 10.40 3.21
N TYR A 203 -15.07 9.66 2.16
CA TYR A 203 -16.44 9.30 1.89
C TYR A 203 -16.98 8.38 2.98
N ASP A 204 -16.28 7.29 3.29
CA ASP A 204 -16.73 6.30 4.29
C ASP A 204 -16.85 6.92 5.70
N ALA A 205 -15.98 7.89 6.03
CA ALA A 205 -15.99 8.56 7.32
C ALA A 205 -17.22 9.47 7.49
N ASN A 206 -17.83 9.94 6.39
CA ASN A 206 -19.10 10.65 6.44
C ASN A 206 -20.29 9.73 6.80
N PHE A 207 -20.16 8.41 6.60
CA PHE A 207 -21.24 7.44 6.84
C PHE A 207 -21.05 6.57 8.09
N GLY A 208 -19.90 6.67 8.79
CA GLY A 208 -19.66 5.95 10.04
C GLY A 208 -18.22 5.98 10.52
N ASP A 209 -17.97 5.32 11.66
CA ASP A 209 -16.66 5.27 12.31
C ASP A 209 -15.69 4.34 11.55
N ILE A 210 -14.53 4.88 11.15
CA ILE A 210 -13.51 4.15 10.38
C ILE A 210 -12.46 3.55 11.30
N SER A 211 -12.25 2.24 11.19
CA SER A 211 -11.07 1.60 11.78
C SER A 211 -9.82 1.82 10.92
N PHE A 212 -8.87 2.64 11.39
CA PHE A 212 -7.60 2.91 10.71
C PHE A 212 -6.78 1.63 10.41
N VAL A 213 -6.90 0.61 11.26
CA VAL A 213 -6.28 -0.71 11.05
C VAL A 213 -6.89 -1.41 9.83
N ASN A 214 -8.21 -1.37 9.70
CA ASN A 214 -8.91 -1.93 8.54
C ASN A 214 -8.54 -1.18 7.25
N CYS A 215 -8.43 0.15 7.32
CA CYS A 215 -7.98 0.95 6.16
C CYS A 215 -6.56 0.59 5.73
N THR A 216 -5.66 0.38 6.69
CA THR A 216 -4.28 -0.02 6.42
C THR A 216 -4.25 -1.37 5.68
N PHE A 217 -4.97 -2.37 6.18
CA PHE A 217 -5.05 -3.68 5.51
C PHE A 217 -5.69 -3.61 4.12
N THR A 218 -6.74 -2.79 3.97
CA THR A 218 -7.44 -2.61 2.68
C THR A 218 -6.48 -2.12 1.60
N VAL A 219 -5.62 -1.13 1.90
CA VAL A 219 -4.58 -0.66 0.96
C VAL A 219 -3.69 -1.81 0.49
N PHE A 220 -3.20 -2.64 1.41
CA PHE A 220 -2.25 -3.71 1.09
C PHE A 220 -2.88 -4.88 0.33
N PHE A 221 -4.15 -5.21 0.60
CA PHE A 221 -4.81 -6.35 -0.04
C PHE A 221 -5.50 -5.98 -1.35
N HIS A 222 -6.07 -4.78 -1.46
CA HIS A 222 -6.77 -4.36 -2.68
C HIS A 222 -5.79 -3.95 -3.78
N PHE A 223 -4.68 -3.27 -3.46
CA PHE A 223 -3.76 -2.78 -4.49
C PHE A 223 -3.20 -3.89 -5.41
N PRO A 224 -2.69 -5.03 -4.90
CA PRO A 224 -2.28 -6.14 -5.76
C PRO A 224 -3.42 -6.70 -6.62
N GLY A 225 -4.63 -6.78 -6.06
CA GLY A 225 -5.81 -7.25 -6.79
C GLY A 225 -6.19 -6.32 -7.94
N ILE A 226 -6.16 -5.01 -7.70
CA ILE A 226 -6.41 -3.96 -8.72
C ILE A 226 -5.36 -4.04 -9.82
N MET A 227 -4.08 -4.18 -9.46
CA MET A 227 -2.99 -4.31 -10.43
C MET A 227 -3.17 -5.53 -11.32
N ILE A 228 -3.45 -6.71 -10.73
CA ILE A 228 -3.70 -7.94 -11.49
C ILE A 228 -4.91 -7.78 -12.43
N HIS A 229 -5.98 -7.14 -11.95
CA HIS A 229 -7.18 -6.90 -12.75
C HIS A 229 -6.90 -5.95 -13.93
N ALA A 230 -6.22 -4.83 -13.68
CA ALA A 230 -5.85 -3.86 -14.71
C ALA A 230 -4.93 -4.50 -15.77
N THR A 231 -3.92 -5.27 -15.36
CA THR A 231 -3.05 -6.01 -16.29
C THR A 231 -3.85 -6.99 -17.13
N ARG A 232 -4.80 -7.72 -16.53
CA ARG A 232 -5.67 -8.64 -17.26
C ARG A 232 -6.51 -7.93 -18.31
N LEU A 233 -7.12 -6.79 -17.96
CA LEU A 233 -7.91 -6.00 -18.90
C LEU A 233 -7.07 -5.48 -20.07
N TYR A 234 -5.87 -4.99 -19.80
CA TYR A 234 -4.94 -4.54 -20.84
C TYR A 234 -4.59 -5.66 -21.83
N LEU A 235 -4.21 -6.84 -21.31
CA LEU A 235 -3.87 -8.00 -22.14
C LEU A 235 -5.06 -8.52 -22.96
N GLN A 236 -6.28 -8.44 -22.40
CA GLN A 236 -7.50 -8.82 -23.12
C GLN A 236 -7.85 -7.81 -24.23
N GLY A 237 -7.58 -6.52 -24.01
CA GLY A 237 -7.72 -5.48 -25.04
C GLY A 237 -6.77 -5.68 -26.21
N GLU A 238 -5.49 -5.97 -25.96
CA GLU A 238 -4.53 -6.30 -27.02
C GLU A 238 -4.94 -7.52 -27.85
N GLN A 239 -5.53 -8.55 -27.21
CA GLN A 239 -6.02 -9.74 -27.92
C GLN A 239 -7.24 -9.47 -28.81
N GLN A 240 -7.98 -8.39 -28.57
CA GLN A 240 -9.11 -7.97 -29.40
C GLN A 240 -8.67 -7.07 -30.57
N GLU A 241 -7.56 -6.35 -30.46
CA GLU A 241 -7.00 -5.54 -31.56
C GLU A 241 -6.19 -6.37 -32.58
N GLN A 242 -5.81 -7.60 -32.23
CA GLN A 242 -5.08 -8.53 -33.12
C GLN A 242 -5.98 -9.50 -33.91
N ASN A 243 -7.31 -9.44 -33.76
CA ASN A 243 -8.30 -10.22 -34.52
C ASN A 243 -9.18 -9.29 -35.37
#